data_AF-A0A3M1PSM5-F1
#
_entry.id   AF-A0A3M1PSM5-F1
#
_cell.length_a   1.000
_cell.length_b   1.000
_cell.length_c   1.000
_cell.angle_alpha   90.00
_cell.angle_beta   90.00
_cell.angle_gamma   90.00
#
_symmetry.space_group_name_H-M   'P 1'
#
loop_
_entity.id
_entity.type
_entity.pdbx_description
1 polymer ?
#
loop_
_entity_poly.entity_id
_entity_poly.type
_entity_poly.pdbx_seq_one_letter_code
_entity_poly.pdbx_strand_id
1 'polypeptide(L)'
;MYKTGDQDAIEIASLVKAFAAGKAREPIEWDWQTRLKNLFGIETEAQQVYREAYNSPYPHNLTIRTHSNLSRFIEDRLNLLERNGLWGLLFVFLSLLVFLNWRVAFWVMMGLVVSVAGSIVMMQLLGATLNLISMFGLIVVLGLIVDDAIVVSENVYARVEAGEPPRVAAVRGAQEVTWPVIIAVTTTIAAFAPLLFVEGRIGDFMGVLPVVVMCALSVSLLEALSILPAHLAKSLKPIRNGGDHNKGRARPFLARLVNSFRGAEAHVVKDVLGAWYERLLRLAIAYRYVVIAAVVSLMLLAVGLIHGGHVPFVLIQKMDSETVLANLDMPIGTPAARTLEAIEQVEHAVLEDPDVQSIWTVVGAQLDAD
;
A
#
# COMPACT_ATOMS: atom_id res chain seq x y z
N MET A 1 28.04 -9.13 -7.76
CA MET A 1 28.77 -8.98 -6.48
C MET A 1 27.88 -9.56 -5.38
N TYR A 2 28.45 -10.38 -4.50
CA TYR A 2 27.75 -11.36 -3.67
C TYR A 2 26.59 -10.80 -2.83
N LYS A 3 25.44 -11.47 -2.90
CA LYS A 3 24.35 -11.39 -1.92
C LYS A 3 24.84 -12.08 -0.64
N THR A 4 25.68 -11.40 0.13
CA THR A 4 26.15 -11.84 1.44
C THR A 4 25.52 -10.94 2.50
N GLY A 5 24.44 -11.43 3.10
CA GLY A 5 23.80 -10.86 4.28
C GLY A 5 22.28 -10.74 4.15
N ASP A 6 21.54 -11.35 5.07
CA ASP A 6 20.16 -11.01 5.45
C ASP A 6 20.10 -9.65 6.20
N GLN A 7 21.09 -8.78 5.99
CA GLN A 7 21.25 -7.57 6.78
C GLN A 7 20.42 -6.44 6.15
N ASP A 8 19.45 -5.96 6.93
CA ASP A 8 18.56 -4.88 6.53
C ASP A 8 19.35 -3.57 6.41
N ALA A 9 19.24 -2.89 5.26
CA ALA A 9 19.90 -1.60 5.03
C ALA A 9 19.46 -0.54 6.06
N ILE A 10 18.23 -0.65 6.57
CA ILE A 10 17.70 0.20 7.64
C ILE A 10 18.42 -0.12 8.96
N GLU A 11 18.62 -1.40 9.27
CA GLU A 11 19.31 -1.84 10.48
C GLU A 11 20.77 -1.38 10.47
N ILE A 12 21.51 -1.61 9.39
CA ILE A 12 22.90 -1.15 9.24
C ILE A 12 22.98 0.37 9.39
N ALA A 13 22.11 1.12 8.71
CA ALA A 13 22.10 2.57 8.81
C ALA A 13 21.74 3.05 10.22
N SER A 14 20.85 2.35 10.93
CA SER A 14 20.51 2.66 12.31
C SER A 14 21.70 2.46 13.25
N LEU A 15 22.52 1.41 13.05
CA LEU A 15 23.75 1.16 13.80
C LEU A 15 24.80 2.26 13.52
N VAL A 16 24.97 2.66 12.26
CA VAL A 16 25.91 3.72 11.87
C VAL A 16 25.47 5.09 12.42
N LYS A 17 24.18 5.42 12.31
CA LYS A 17 23.59 6.63 12.92
C LYS A 17 23.81 6.63 14.44
N ALA A 18 23.51 5.51 15.10
CA ALA A 18 23.72 5.31 16.53
C ALA A 18 25.18 5.51 16.95
N PHE A 19 26.11 4.91 16.22
CA PHE A 19 27.53 5.07 16.49
C PHE A 19 27.99 6.52 16.31
N ALA A 20 27.61 7.16 15.20
CA ALA A 20 28.00 8.53 14.88
C ALA A 20 27.45 9.53 15.91
N ALA A 21 26.16 9.44 16.26
CA ALA A 21 25.55 10.34 17.23
C ALA A 21 26.04 10.07 18.67
N GLY A 22 26.27 8.79 19.02
CA GLY A 22 26.83 8.42 20.32
C GLY A 22 28.21 9.05 20.52
N LYS A 23 29.06 8.97 19.49
CA LYS A 23 30.39 9.63 19.47
C LYS A 23 30.30 11.16 19.47
N ALA A 24 29.32 11.75 18.79
CA ALA A 24 29.08 13.20 18.78
C ALA A 24 28.38 13.71 20.06
N ARG A 25 27.89 12.81 20.92
CA ARG A 25 27.04 13.10 22.09
C ARG A 25 25.76 13.83 21.75
N GLU A 26 25.23 13.58 20.55
CA GLU A 26 23.97 14.15 20.11
C GLU A 26 22.80 13.22 20.49
N PRO A 27 21.63 13.78 20.81
CA PRO A 27 20.44 12.98 21.05
C PRO A 27 19.92 12.38 19.74
N ILE A 28 19.60 11.08 19.75
CA ILE A 28 18.91 10.40 18.64
C ILE A 28 17.41 10.34 18.89
N GLU A 29 16.64 10.70 17.86
CA GLU A 29 15.23 10.35 17.79
C GLU A 29 15.07 8.91 17.31
N TRP A 30 14.60 8.04 18.19
CA TRP A 30 14.36 6.63 17.90
C TRP A 30 13.02 6.44 17.18
N ASP A 31 13.03 5.57 16.16
CA ASP A 31 11.83 5.16 15.43
C ASP A 31 10.79 4.50 16.35
N TRP A 32 9.52 4.51 15.92
CA TRP A 32 8.38 4.00 16.67
C TRP A 32 8.54 2.51 17.01
N GLN A 33 9.14 1.70 16.12
CA GLN A 33 9.40 0.29 16.38
C GLN A 33 10.35 0.09 17.55
N THR A 34 11.40 0.92 17.62
CA THR A 34 12.37 0.92 18.72
C THR A 34 11.72 1.39 20.02
N ARG A 35 10.85 2.40 19.96
CA ARG A 35 10.03 2.81 21.11
C ARG A 35 9.09 1.69 21.59
N LEU A 36 8.51 0.93 20.67
CA LEU A 36 7.65 -0.21 21.00
C LEU A 36 8.45 -1.32 21.67
N LYS A 37 9.63 -1.68 21.14
CA LYS A 37 10.53 -2.66 21.75
C LYS A 37 10.99 -2.25 23.15
N ASN A 38 11.30 -0.96 23.34
CA ASN A 38 11.63 -0.39 24.66
C ASN A 38 10.48 -0.52 25.68
N LEU A 39 9.22 -0.35 25.24
CA LEU A 39 8.05 -0.56 26.10
C LEU A 39 7.95 -2.00 26.61
N PHE A 40 8.44 -2.97 25.82
CA PHE A 40 8.54 -4.38 26.22
C PHE A 40 9.89 -4.73 26.88
N GLY A 41 10.74 -3.74 27.17
CA GLY A 41 12.04 -3.94 27.81
C GLY A 41 13.10 -4.59 26.91
N ILE A 42 12.89 -4.60 25.59
CA ILE A 42 13.82 -5.17 24.62
C ILE A 42 14.72 -4.03 24.11
N GLU A 43 15.99 -4.03 24.54
CA GLU A 43 17.01 -3.08 24.07
C GLU A 43 17.51 -3.49 22.68
N THR A 44 17.55 -2.55 21.73
CA THR A 44 18.01 -2.81 20.37
C THR A 44 19.53 -2.68 20.25
N GLU A 45 20.14 -3.40 19.29
CA GLU A 45 21.58 -3.34 19.03
C GLU A 45 22.07 -1.91 18.79
N ALA A 46 21.29 -1.08 18.08
CA ALA A 46 21.60 0.33 17.87
C ALA A 46 21.71 1.13 19.19
N GLN A 47 20.91 0.82 20.21
CA GLN A 47 21.01 1.49 21.51
C GLN A 47 22.28 1.09 22.27
N GLN A 48 22.69 -0.17 22.14
CA GLN A 48 23.94 -0.66 22.73
C GLN A 48 25.14 0.04 22.06
N VAL A 49 25.18 0.07 20.73
CA VAL A 49 26.21 0.76 19.96
C VAL A 49 26.28 2.26 20.31
N TYR A 50 25.14 2.93 20.45
CA TYR A 50 25.10 4.33 20.89
C TYR A 50 25.75 4.52 22.27
N ARG A 51 25.43 3.66 23.25
CA ARG A 51 26.00 3.75 24.60
C ARG A 51 27.50 3.48 24.62
N GLU A 52 27.96 2.45 23.90
CA GLU A 52 29.38 2.15 23.78
C GLU A 52 30.15 3.29 23.12
N ALA A 53 29.59 3.86 22.04
CA ALA A 53 30.12 5.02 21.36
C ALA A 53 30.20 6.26 22.27
N TYR A 54 29.16 6.52 23.06
CA TYR A 54 29.09 7.63 24.01
C TYR A 54 30.16 7.57 25.11
N ASN A 55 30.49 6.36 25.56
CA ASN A 55 31.45 6.10 26.62
C ASN A 55 32.91 6.09 26.14
N SER A 56 33.15 6.12 24.83
CA SER A 56 34.49 6.12 24.23
C SER A 56 34.75 7.46 23.52
N PRO A 57 35.35 8.47 24.17
CA PRO A 57 35.65 9.75 23.51
C PRO A 57 36.76 9.62 22.46
N TYR A 58 36.73 10.49 21.44
CA TYR A 58 37.84 10.58 20.48
C TYR A 58 39.09 11.18 21.13
N PRO A 59 40.29 10.69 20.76
CA PRO A 59 41.53 11.30 21.23
C PRO A 59 41.81 12.69 20.62
N HIS A 60 41.10 13.10 19.55
CA HIS A 60 41.28 14.38 18.83
C HIS A 60 39.93 14.97 18.37
N ASN A 61 39.91 16.23 17.91
CA ASN A 61 38.76 16.94 17.33
C ASN A 61 38.33 16.37 15.96
N LEU A 62 37.93 15.09 15.92
CA LEU A 62 37.41 14.42 14.74
C LEU A 62 35.88 14.53 14.73
N THR A 63 35.33 15.11 13.66
CA THR A 63 33.89 15.16 13.40
C THR A 63 33.53 14.13 12.33
N ILE A 64 32.73 13.12 12.69
CA ILE A 64 32.16 12.19 11.71
C ILE A 64 30.87 12.79 11.17
N ARG A 65 30.75 12.84 9.84
CA ARG A 65 29.50 13.19 9.15
C ARG A 65 29.13 12.07 8.20
N THR A 66 27.85 11.73 8.14
CA THR A 66 27.31 10.77 7.17
C THR A 66 27.13 11.48 5.82
N HIS A 67 27.73 10.96 4.76
CA HIS A 67 27.65 11.54 3.41
C HIS A 67 26.52 10.93 2.56
N SER A 68 26.46 9.59 2.46
CA SER A 68 25.43 8.88 1.70
C SER A 68 24.64 7.99 2.63
N ASN A 69 23.35 8.30 2.82
CA ASN A 69 22.44 7.49 3.61
C ASN A 69 21.26 7.02 2.75
N LEU A 70 21.44 5.88 2.08
CA LEU A 70 20.40 5.26 1.26
C LEU A 70 19.20 4.75 2.10
N SER A 71 19.39 4.48 3.40
CA SER A 71 18.28 4.04 4.26
C SER A 71 17.19 5.09 4.38
N ARG A 72 17.56 6.39 4.34
CA ARG A 72 16.58 7.49 4.38
C ARG A 72 15.54 7.33 3.29
N PHE A 73 15.95 7.00 2.07
CA PHE A 73 15.04 6.82 0.95
C PHE A 73 14.09 5.64 1.16
N ILE A 74 14.57 4.54 1.76
CA ILE A 74 13.73 3.37 2.05
C ILE A 74 12.77 3.71 3.21
N GLU A 75 13.27 4.28 4.30
CA GLU A 75 12.50 4.74 5.47
C GLU A 75 11.39 5.70 5.05
N ASP A 76 11.72 6.74 4.28
CA ASP A 76 10.76 7.75 3.81
C ASP A 76 9.70 7.12 2.91
N ARG A 77 10.08 6.23 2.00
CA ARG A 77 9.10 5.55 1.13
C ARG A 77 8.22 4.57 1.90
N LEU A 78 8.77 3.82 2.85
CA LEU A 78 7.97 2.95 3.71
C LEU A 78 6.99 3.76 4.56
N ASN A 79 7.44 4.87 5.16
CA ASN A 79 6.60 5.78 5.93
C ASN A 79 5.48 6.40 5.07
N LEU A 80 5.80 6.80 3.84
CA LEU A 80 4.81 7.30 2.89
C LEU A 80 3.76 6.21 2.55
N LEU A 81 4.20 4.98 2.29
CA LEU A 81 3.31 3.87 1.97
C LEU A 81 2.47 3.43 3.16
N GLU A 82 3.03 3.39 4.37
CA GLU A 82 2.29 3.12 5.60
C GLU A 82 1.21 4.17 5.81
N ARG A 83 1.56 5.46 5.71
CA ARG A 83 0.60 6.56 5.84
C ARG A 83 -0.49 6.47 4.77
N ASN A 84 -0.13 6.19 3.52
CA ASN A 84 -1.09 6.03 2.44
C ASN A 84 -1.99 4.80 2.64
N GLY A 85 -1.43 3.69 3.15
CA GLY A 85 -2.18 2.50 3.52
C GLY A 85 -3.20 2.77 4.62
N LEU A 86 -2.82 3.53 5.66
CA LEU A 86 -3.73 3.97 6.73
C LEU A 86 -4.84 4.87 6.22
N TRP A 87 -4.53 5.85 5.35
CA TRP A 87 -5.55 6.67 4.70
C TRP A 87 -6.46 5.83 3.80
N GLY A 88 -5.90 4.89 3.04
CA GLY A 88 -6.66 3.94 2.23
C GLY A 88 -7.63 3.13 3.08
N LEU A 89 -7.16 2.57 4.20
CA LEU A 89 -7.97 1.85 5.18
C LEU A 89 -9.11 2.72 5.74
N LEU A 90 -8.81 3.97 6.08
CA LEU A 90 -9.80 4.93 6.57
C LEU A 90 -10.85 5.27 5.51
N PHE A 91 -10.45 5.48 4.25
CA PHE A 91 -11.38 5.77 3.16
C PHE A 91 -12.25 4.58 2.81
N VAL A 92 -11.69 3.36 2.81
CA VAL A 92 -12.46 2.13 2.70
C VAL A 92 -13.48 2.03 3.82
N PHE A 93 -13.06 2.23 5.07
CA PHE A 93 -13.98 2.19 6.22
C PHE A 93 -15.09 3.23 6.12
N LEU A 94 -14.76 4.46 5.72
CA LEU A 94 -15.74 5.53 5.55
C LEU A 94 -16.72 5.19 4.41
N SER A 95 -16.24 4.63 3.30
CA SER A 95 -17.09 4.14 2.21
C SER A 95 -18.05 3.06 2.70
N LEU A 96 -17.56 2.07 3.44
CA LEU A 96 -18.38 1.01 4.03
C LEU A 96 -19.45 1.57 4.98
N LEU A 97 -19.13 2.60 5.77
CA LEU A 97 -20.11 3.25 6.65
C LEU A 97 -21.23 3.99 5.89
N VAL A 98 -20.94 4.45 4.68
CA VAL A 98 -21.92 5.14 3.82
C VAL A 98 -22.90 4.15 3.22
N PHE A 99 -22.46 2.95 2.81
CA PHE A 99 -23.29 1.98 2.08
C PHE A 99 -23.83 0.83 2.95
N LEU A 100 -23.14 0.46 4.03
CA LEU A 100 -23.48 -0.72 4.83
C LEU A 100 -23.89 -0.33 6.25
N ASN A 101 -24.56 -1.26 6.93
CA ASN A 101 -24.85 -1.11 8.35
C ASN A 101 -23.54 -1.03 9.16
N TRP A 102 -23.43 -0.08 10.10
CA TRP A 102 -22.22 0.11 10.93
C TRP A 102 -21.67 -1.19 11.54
N ARG A 103 -22.54 -2.13 11.95
CA ARG A 103 -22.11 -3.42 12.50
C ARG A 103 -21.44 -4.29 11.45
N VAL A 104 -21.99 -4.28 10.25
CA VAL A 104 -21.47 -5.03 9.10
C VAL A 104 -20.16 -4.40 8.65
N ALA A 105 -20.15 -3.07 8.42
CA ALA A 105 -18.96 -2.30 8.07
C ALA A 105 -17.80 -2.52 9.07
N PHE A 106 -18.08 -2.54 10.38
CA PHE A 106 -17.08 -2.83 11.40
C PHE A 106 -16.46 -4.22 11.25
N TRP A 107 -17.28 -5.25 11.05
CA TRP A 107 -16.77 -6.63 10.91
C TRP A 107 -16.04 -6.87 9.60
N VAL A 108 -16.50 -6.25 8.50
CA VAL A 108 -15.77 -6.24 7.22
C VAL A 108 -14.40 -5.57 7.38
N MET A 109 -14.33 -4.44 8.11
CA MET A 109 -13.07 -3.77 8.40
C MET A 109 -12.13 -4.62 9.27
N MET A 110 -12.65 -5.28 10.31
CA MET A 110 -11.84 -6.19 11.12
C MET A 110 -11.32 -7.38 10.28
N GLY A 111 -12.15 -7.92 9.40
CA GLY A 111 -11.77 -8.96 8.44
C GLY A 111 -10.63 -8.49 7.54
N LEU A 112 -10.73 -7.29 6.98
CA LEU A 112 -9.66 -6.69 6.16
C LEU A 112 -8.33 -6.57 6.93
N VAL A 113 -8.32 -6.10 8.17
CA VAL A 113 -7.08 -6.02 8.98
C VAL A 113 -6.48 -7.41 9.19
N VAL A 114 -7.31 -8.41 9.50
CA VAL A 114 -6.87 -9.80 9.66
C VAL A 114 -6.34 -10.37 8.35
N SER A 115 -6.97 -10.06 7.22
CA SER A 115 -6.56 -10.52 5.89
C SER A 115 -5.22 -9.92 5.47
N VAL A 116 -4.98 -8.64 5.74
CA VAL A 116 -3.67 -8.00 5.49
C VAL A 116 -2.59 -8.55 6.42
N ALA A 117 -2.89 -8.75 7.70
CA ALA A 117 -1.92 -9.38 8.61
C ALA A 117 -1.60 -10.82 8.20
N GLY A 118 -2.62 -11.60 7.84
CA GLY A 118 -2.47 -12.96 7.38
C GLY A 118 -1.74 -13.05 6.03
N SER A 119 -1.93 -12.08 5.13
CA SER A 119 -1.20 -12.03 3.86
C SER A 119 0.29 -11.79 4.07
N ILE A 120 0.68 -10.91 5.00
CA ILE A 120 2.08 -10.69 5.38
C ILE A 120 2.70 -11.98 5.92
N VAL A 121 1.98 -12.72 6.76
CA VAL A 121 2.44 -14.02 7.27
C VAL A 121 2.59 -15.02 6.12
N MET A 122 1.61 -15.11 5.23
CA MET A 122 1.63 -16.02 4.08
C MET A 122 2.77 -15.69 3.10
N MET A 123 3.04 -14.41 2.89
CA MET A 123 4.18 -13.94 2.08
C MET A 123 5.51 -14.41 2.68
N GLN A 124 5.70 -14.26 3.99
CA GLN A 124 6.92 -14.72 4.66
C GLN A 124 7.10 -16.24 4.51
N LEU A 125 6.02 -17.02 4.60
CA LEU A 125 6.06 -18.47 4.38
C LEU A 125 6.46 -18.85 2.95
N LEU A 126 6.15 -18.00 1.97
CA LEU A 126 6.56 -18.18 0.57
C LEU A 126 7.92 -17.52 0.25
N GLY A 127 8.63 -17.00 1.25
CA GLY A 127 9.94 -16.36 1.08
C GLY A 127 9.87 -14.95 0.49
N ALA A 128 8.69 -14.34 0.44
CA ALA A 128 8.52 -12.95 0.01
C ALA A 128 8.71 -11.99 1.20
N THR A 129 9.64 -11.05 1.05
CA THR A 129 9.93 -10.02 2.05
C THR A 129 9.04 -8.80 1.89
N LEU A 130 8.82 -8.07 2.98
CA LEU A 130 8.13 -6.78 2.95
C LEU A 130 9.10 -5.69 2.45
N ASN A 131 8.93 -5.29 1.20
CA ASN A 131 9.64 -4.20 0.54
C ASN A 131 8.66 -3.23 -0.15
N LEU A 132 9.17 -2.17 -0.78
CA LEU A 132 8.37 -1.15 -1.47
C LEU A 132 7.34 -1.72 -2.45
N ILE A 133 7.76 -2.67 -3.30
CA ILE A 133 6.90 -3.25 -4.34
C ILE A 133 5.82 -4.12 -3.71
N SER A 134 6.19 -4.91 -2.70
CA SER A 134 5.23 -5.74 -2.00
C SER A 134 4.20 -4.90 -1.21
N MET A 135 4.63 -3.79 -0.61
CA MET A 135 3.75 -2.84 0.07
C MET A 135 2.80 -2.16 -0.91
N PHE A 136 3.31 -1.76 -2.09
CA PHE A 136 2.46 -1.27 -3.16
C PHE A 136 1.44 -2.32 -3.60
N GLY A 137 1.86 -3.58 -3.76
CA GLY A 137 0.97 -4.70 -4.02
C GLY A 137 -0.13 -4.85 -2.97
N LEU A 138 0.21 -4.76 -1.68
CA LEU A 138 -0.77 -4.82 -0.59
C LEU A 138 -1.79 -3.66 -0.65
N ILE A 139 -1.34 -2.44 -1.00
CA ILE A 139 -2.22 -1.27 -1.15
C ILE A 139 -3.17 -1.44 -2.35
N VAL A 140 -2.68 -1.97 -3.48
CA VAL A 140 -3.54 -2.25 -4.65
C VAL A 140 -4.58 -3.31 -4.30
N VAL A 141 -4.19 -4.34 -3.56
CA VAL A 141 -5.07 -5.48 -3.22
C VAL A 141 -6.03 -5.14 -2.08
N LEU A 142 -5.76 -4.11 -1.29
CA LEU A 142 -6.65 -3.60 -0.24
C LEU A 142 -8.07 -3.33 -0.75
N GLY A 143 -8.21 -2.81 -1.98
CA GLY A 143 -9.53 -2.63 -2.61
C GLY A 143 -10.20 -3.94 -3.00
N LEU A 144 -9.40 -4.92 -3.43
CA LEU A 144 -9.90 -6.22 -3.91
C LEU A 144 -10.35 -7.14 -2.76
N ILE A 145 -9.69 -7.08 -1.60
CA ILE A 145 -10.00 -7.89 -0.38
C ILE A 145 -11.37 -7.54 0.22
N VAL A 146 -11.80 -6.29 0.02
CA VAL A 146 -13.03 -5.81 0.67
C VAL A 146 -14.26 -6.24 -0.11
N ASP A 147 -14.14 -6.43 -1.42
CA ASP A 147 -15.26 -6.76 -2.31
C ASP A 147 -15.91 -8.10 -1.95
N ASP A 148 -15.10 -9.14 -1.71
CA ASP A 148 -15.56 -10.47 -1.29
C ASP A 148 -16.24 -10.44 0.08
N ALA A 149 -15.67 -9.71 1.04
CA ALA A 149 -16.29 -9.50 2.35
C ALA A 149 -17.61 -8.69 2.26
N ILE A 150 -17.69 -7.67 1.39
CA ILE A 150 -18.93 -6.92 1.12
C ILE A 150 -20.00 -7.86 0.58
N VAL A 151 -19.71 -8.64 -0.47
CA VAL A 151 -20.70 -9.51 -1.11
C VAL A 151 -21.27 -10.53 -0.13
N VAL A 152 -20.42 -11.18 0.67
CA VAL A 152 -20.86 -12.13 1.70
C VAL A 152 -21.68 -11.43 2.77
N SER A 153 -21.19 -10.30 3.27
CA SER A 153 -21.83 -9.62 4.40
C SER A 153 -23.17 -8.98 4.05
N GLU A 154 -23.31 -8.43 2.84
CA GLU A 154 -24.55 -7.88 2.32
C GLU A 154 -25.58 -8.98 2.09
N ASN A 155 -25.18 -10.13 1.55
CA ASN A 155 -26.12 -11.25 1.37
C ASN A 155 -26.62 -11.81 2.71
N VAL A 156 -25.73 -11.92 3.71
CA VAL A 156 -26.12 -12.29 5.08
C VAL A 156 -27.06 -11.25 5.68
N TYR A 157 -26.75 -9.96 5.52
CA TYR A 157 -27.56 -8.86 6.04
C TYR A 157 -28.96 -8.82 5.39
N ALA A 158 -29.04 -8.95 4.07
CA ALA A 158 -30.30 -8.99 3.32
C ALA A 158 -31.22 -10.13 3.78
N ARG A 159 -30.67 -11.31 4.10
CA ARG A 159 -31.45 -12.43 4.66
C ARG A 159 -31.95 -12.14 6.09
N VAL A 160 -31.16 -11.47 6.91
CA VAL A 160 -31.62 -10.99 8.24
C VAL A 160 -32.74 -9.96 8.08
N GLU A 161 -32.64 -9.07 7.11
CA GLU A 161 -33.73 -8.11 6.80
C GLU A 161 -34.99 -8.78 6.29
N ALA A 162 -34.85 -9.89 5.55
CA ALA A 162 -35.97 -10.74 5.14
C ALA A 162 -36.63 -11.51 6.31
N GLY A 163 -36.10 -11.40 7.53
CA GLY A 163 -36.67 -11.98 8.75
C GLY A 163 -36.06 -13.32 9.16
N GLU A 164 -35.00 -13.80 8.49
CA GLU A 164 -34.32 -15.02 8.91
C GLU A 164 -33.56 -14.83 10.23
N PRO A 165 -33.51 -15.84 11.12
CA PRO A 165 -32.68 -15.79 12.32
C PRO A 165 -31.20 -15.56 11.95
N PRO A 166 -30.44 -14.68 12.64
CA PRO A 166 -29.07 -14.30 12.25
C PRO A 166 -28.10 -15.46 12.00
N ARG A 167 -28.20 -16.55 12.78
CA ARG A 167 -27.37 -17.75 12.58
C ARG A 167 -27.70 -18.49 11.28
N VAL A 168 -28.99 -18.58 10.96
CA VAL A 168 -29.46 -19.26 9.73
C VAL A 168 -29.13 -18.41 8.52
N ALA A 169 -29.36 -17.09 8.62
CA ALA A 169 -29.02 -16.12 7.60
C ALA A 169 -27.53 -16.11 7.28
N ALA A 170 -26.66 -16.21 8.30
CA ALA A 170 -25.21 -16.27 8.11
C ALA A 170 -24.77 -17.51 7.30
N VAL A 171 -25.29 -18.69 7.65
CA VAL A 171 -24.96 -19.94 6.95
C VAL A 171 -25.50 -19.93 5.51
N ARG A 172 -26.79 -19.63 5.34
CA ARG A 172 -27.42 -19.64 4.01
C ARG A 172 -26.89 -18.51 3.12
N GLY A 173 -26.67 -17.33 3.70
CA GLY A 173 -26.14 -16.18 3.00
C GLY A 173 -24.73 -16.43 2.48
N ALA A 174 -23.85 -17.01 3.30
CA ALA A 174 -22.51 -17.39 2.85
C ALA A 174 -22.56 -18.50 1.79
N GLN A 175 -23.38 -19.54 1.97
CA GLN A 175 -23.51 -20.66 1.04
C GLN A 175 -23.97 -20.23 -0.36
N GLU A 176 -24.90 -19.27 -0.44
CA GLU A 176 -25.44 -18.78 -1.70
C GLU A 176 -24.40 -18.07 -2.57
N VAL A 177 -23.47 -17.33 -1.95
CA VAL A 177 -22.45 -16.56 -2.68
C VAL A 177 -21.08 -17.23 -2.71
N THR A 178 -20.92 -18.41 -2.09
CA THR A 178 -19.64 -19.12 -2.00
C THR A 178 -18.99 -19.32 -3.38
N TRP A 179 -19.73 -19.89 -4.33
CA TRP A 179 -19.19 -20.16 -5.68
C TRP A 179 -18.91 -18.88 -6.49
N PRO A 180 -19.85 -17.91 -6.56
CA PRO A 180 -19.55 -16.62 -7.20
C PRO A 180 -18.27 -15.95 -6.67
N VAL A 181 -18.07 -15.94 -5.34
CA VAL A 181 -16.91 -15.31 -4.71
C VAL A 181 -15.61 -16.08 -5.03
N ILE A 182 -15.61 -17.41 -4.93
CA ILE A 182 -14.44 -18.24 -5.28
C ILE A 182 -14.03 -18.01 -6.75
N ILE A 183 -14.99 -17.98 -7.67
CA ILE A 183 -14.72 -17.79 -9.11
C ILE A 183 -14.17 -16.38 -9.38
N ALA A 184 -14.74 -15.35 -8.75
CA ALA A 184 -14.27 -13.97 -8.87
C ALA A 184 -12.82 -13.84 -8.39
N VAL A 185 -12.52 -14.33 -7.18
CA VAL A 185 -11.16 -14.31 -6.62
C VAL A 185 -10.17 -15.10 -7.49
N THR A 186 -10.55 -16.30 -7.94
CA THR A 186 -9.70 -17.14 -8.78
C THR A 186 -9.40 -16.47 -10.13
N THR A 187 -10.37 -15.75 -10.71
CA THR A 187 -10.18 -15.03 -11.97
C THR A 187 -9.19 -13.88 -11.81
N THR A 188 -9.26 -13.15 -10.69
CA THR A 188 -8.26 -12.12 -10.36
C THR A 188 -6.87 -12.72 -10.19
N ILE A 189 -6.74 -13.83 -9.45
CA ILE A 189 -5.47 -14.57 -9.32
C ILE A 189 -4.94 -14.98 -10.70
N ALA A 190 -5.80 -15.53 -11.56
CA ALA A 190 -5.44 -15.97 -12.91
C ALA A 190 -5.00 -14.80 -13.81
N ALA A 191 -5.53 -13.59 -13.61
CA ALA A 191 -5.12 -12.39 -14.34
C ALA A 191 -3.70 -11.93 -13.98
N PHE A 192 -3.28 -12.15 -12.72
CA PHE A 192 -1.93 -11.80 -12.24
C PHE A 192 -0.91 -12.93 -12.41
N ALA A 193 -1.35 -14.19 -12.49
CA ALA A 193 -0.47 -15.35 -12.63
C ALA A 193 0.56 -15.27 -13.78
N PRO A 194 0.26 -14.70 -14.98
CA PRO A 194 1.23 -14.58 -16.06
C PRO A 194 2.49 -13.80 -15.69
N LEU A 195 2.41 -12.85 -14.74
CA LEU A 195 3.56 -12.04 -14.32
C LEU A 195 4.65 -12.88 -13.64
N LEU A 196 4.32 -14.06 -13.10
CA LEU A 196 5.29 -14.98 -12.51
C LEU A 196 6.23 -15.62 -13.53
N PHE A 197 5.80 -15.68 -14.80
CA PHE A 197 6.56 -16.33 -15.87
C PHE A 197 7.40 -15.33 -16.68
N VAL A 198 7.42 -14.05 -16.29
CA VAL A 198 8.27 -13.04 -16.90
C VAL A 198 9.70 -13.26 -16.41
N GLU A 199 10.63 -13.48 -17.34
CA GLU A 199 12.04 -13.71 -17.04
C GLU A 199 12.88 -12.42 -17.05
N GLY A 200 14.09 -12.49 -16.50
CA GLY A 200 15.05 -11.40 -16.46
C GLY A 200 14.84 -10.42 -15.30
N ARG A 201 15.62 -9.32 -15.30
CA ARG A 201 15.59 -8.32 -14.21
C ARG A 201 14.18 -7.76 -13.98
N ILE A 202 13.45 -7.46 -15.06
CA ILE A 202 12.06 -6.96 -14.96
C ILE A 202 11.14 -8.01 -14.33
N GLY A 203 11.35 -9.28 -14.64
CA GLY A 203 10.66 -10.42 -14.03
C GLY A 203 10.87 -10.51 -12.52
N ASP A 204 12.12 -10.40 -12.06
CA ASP A 204 12.44 -10.40 -10.63
C ASP A 204 11.74 -9.25 -9.88
N PHE A 205 11.64 -8.09 -10.52
CA PHE A 205 10.93 -6.93 -9.98
C PHE A 205 9.39 -7.09 -10.01
N MET A 206 8.82 -7.58 -11.12
CA MET A 206 7.37 -7.71 -11.29
C MET A 206 6.78 -8.94 -10.61
N GLY A 207 7.56 -10.02 -10.41
CA GLY A 207 7.12 -11.29 -9.84
C GLY A 207 6.70 -11.20 -8.37
N VAL A 208 7.15 -10.17 -7.64
CA VAL A 208 6.72 -9.91 -6.26
C VAL A 208 5.23 -9.54 -6.19
N LEU A 209 4.74 -8.74 -7.14
CA LEU A 209 3.37 -8.23 -7.14
C LEU A 209 2.30 -9.34 -7.23
N PRO A 210 2.34 -10.30 -8.17
CA PRO A 210 1.36 -11.39 -8.22
C PRO A 210 1.43 -12.29 -6.98
N VAL A 211 2.61 -12.52 -6.39
CA VAL A 211 2.74 -13.30 -5.13
C VAL A 211 1.94 -12.65 -4.01
N VAL A 212 2.10 -11.33 -3.84
CA VAL A 212 1.37 -10.56 -2.82
C VAL A 212 -0.14 -10.62 -3.06
N VAL A 213 -0.57 -10.41 -4.31
CA VAL A 213 -2.00 -10.48 -4.70
C VAL A 213 -2.58 -11.86 -4.37
N MET A 214 -1.90 -12.94 -4.76
CA MET A 214 -2.37 -14.30 -4.50
C MET A 214 -2.45 -14.60 -3.00
N CYS A 215 -1.44 -14.21 -2.22
CA CYS A 215 -1.45 -14.39 -0.76
C CYS A 215 -2.63 -13.67 -0.13
N ALA A 216 -2.79 -12.39 -0.44
CA ALA A 216 -3.81 -11.53 0.13
C ALA A 216 -5.23 -11.98 -0.23
N LEU A 217 -5.48 -12.31 -1.51
CA LEU A 217 -6.77 -12.81 -1.95
C LEU A 217 -7.09 -14.20 -1.38
N SER A 218 -6.10 -15.08 -1.25
CA SER A 218 -6.32 -16.42 -0.66
C SER A 218 -6.69 -16.34 0.82
N VAL A 219 -5.99 -15.47 1.57
CA VAL A 219 -6.31 -15.22 2.98
C VAL A 219 -7.67 -14.54 3.12
N SER A 220 -7.96 -13.54 2.26
CA SER A 220 -9.26 -12.86 2.23
C SER A 220 -10.42 -13.82 2.00
N LEU A 221 -10.28 -14.70 1.00
CA LEU A 221 -11.30 -15.69 0.68
C LEU A 221 -11.59 -16.63 1.86
N LEU A 222 -10.54 -17.05 2.58
CA LEU A 222 -10.67 -17.85 3.79
C LEU A 222 -11.41 -17.09 4.90
N GLU A 223 -11.02 -15.82 5.14
CA GLU A 223 -11.62 -14.95 6.15
C GLU A 223 -13.11 -14.68 5.84
N ALA A 224 -13.41 -14.24 4.63
CA ALA A 224 -14.73 -13.82 4.19
C ALA A 224 -15.75 -14.97 4.19
N LEU A 225 -15.33 -16.20 3.84
CA LEU A 225 -16.23 -17.36 3.81
C LEU A 225 -16.33 -18.10 5.15
N SER A 226 -15.27 -18.08 5.98
CA SER A 226 -15.23 -18.88 7.21
C SER A 226 -15.44 -18.05 8.48
N ILE A 227 -14.76 -16.90 8.58
CA ILE A 227 -14.65 -16.13 9.82
C ILE A 227 -15.74 -15.06 9.87
N LEU A 228 -15.92 -14.30 8.80
CA LEU A 228 -16.87 -13.19 8.72
C LEU A 228 -18.33 -13.63 9.00
N PRO A 229 -18.87 -14.72 8.42
CA PRO A 229 -20.26 -15.11 8.68
C PRO A 229 -20.50 -15.46 10.15
N ALA A 230 -19.51 -16.06 10.82
CA ALA A 230 -19.58 -16.41 12.24
C ALA A 230 -19.66 -15.16 13.15
N HIS A 231 -18.94 -14.09 12.78
CA HIS A 231 -19.01 -12.81 13.48
C HIS A 231 -20.34 -12.09 13.24
N LEU A 232 -20.82 -12.07 12.00
CA LEU A 232 -22.12 -11.48 11.64
C LEU A 232 -23.28 -12.20 12.33
N ALA A 233 -23.25 -13.53 12.42
CA ALA A 233 -24.25 -14.33 13.10
C ALA A 233 -24.46 -13.95 14.58
N LYS A 234 -23.40 -13.47 15.25
CA LYS A 234 -23.43 -13.05 16.66
C LYS A 234 -23.76 -11.56 16.82
N SER A 235 -23.33 -10.73 15.87
CA SER A 235 -23.43 -9.27 15.94
C SER A 235 -24.79 -8.74 15.46
N LEU A 236 -25.38 -9.39 14.46
CA LEU A 236 -26.66 -8.98 13.88
C LEU A 236 -27.82 -9.34 14.81
N LYS A 237 -28.77 -8.43 14.93
CA LYS A 237 -29.99 -8.61 15.74
C LYS A 237 -31.15 -8.99 14.82
N PRO A 238 -32.02 -9.93 15.23
CA PRO A 238 -33.25 -10.21 14.48
C PRO A 238 -34.08 -8.93 14.36
N ILE A 239 -34.51 -8.59 13.15
CA ILE A 239 -35.51 -7.55 12.95
C ILE A 239 -36.86 -8.16 13.36
N ARG A 240 -37.34 -7.82 14.56
CA ARG A 240 -38.69 -8.19 14.97
C ARG A 240 -39.68 -7.36 14.13
N ASN A 241 -40.24 -7.98 13.09
CA ASN A 241 -41.43 -7.50 12.40
C ASN A 241 -42.63 -7.61 13.36
N GLY A 242 -42.70 -6.69 14.29
CA GLY A 242 -43.75 -6.58 15.29
C GLY A 242 -43.56 -5.26 15.99
N GLY A 243 -44.43 -4.30 15.69
CA GLY A 243 -44.34 -2.91 16.14
C GLY A 243 -44.12 -2.81 17.63
N ASP A 244 -42.88 -2.55 18.03
CA ASP A 244 -42.58 -2.17 19.40
C ASP A 244 -42.79 -0.66 19.50
N HIS A 245 -44.04 -0.28 19.76
CA HIS A 245 -44.46 1.05 20.19
C HIS A 245 -43.90 1.41 21.58
N ASN A 246 -42.63 1.12 21.87
CA ASN A 246 -41.98 1.60 23.07
C ASN A 246 -41.31 2.96 22.80
N LYS A 247 -42.17 3.97 22.62
CA LYS A 247 -41.84 5.39 22.74
C LYS A 247 -41.46 5.63 24.20
N GLY A 248 -40.17 5.79 24.51
CA GLY A 248 -39.81 6.13 25.90
C GLY A 248 -38.35 6.40 26.23
N ARG A 249 -37.38 6.04 25.38
CA ARG A 249 -35.97 6.36 25.64
C ARG A 249 -35.48 7.31 24.55
N ALA A 250 -35.10 8.53 24.96
CA ALA A 250 -34.51 9.53 24.09
C ALA A 250 -33.45 8.86 23.21
N ARG A 251 -33.73 8.70 21.92
CA ARG A 251 -32.73 8.18 20.98
C ARG A 251 -31.55 9.15 21.04
N PRO A 252 -30.32 8.69 21.32
CA PRO A 252 -29.16 9.58 21.36
C PRO A 252 -29.09 10.34 20.03
N PHE A 253 -28.66 11.61 20.06
CA PHE A 253 -28.57 12.48 18.88
C PHE A 253 -27.92 11.75 17.68
N LEU A 254 -26.88 10.97 17.96
CA LEU A 254 -26.21 10.06 17.01
C LEU A 254 -27.16 9.10 16.29
N ALA A 255 -28.10 8.47 17.00
CA ALA A 255 -29.06 7.54 16.40
C ALA A 255 -30.11 8.24 15.53
N ARG A 256 -30.44 9.52 15.78
CA ARG A 256 -31.29 10.31 14.87
C ARG A 256 -30.52 10.68 13.62
N LEU A 257 -29.30 11.17 13.77
CA LEU A 257 -28.41 11.54 12.66
C LEU A 257 -28.20 10.34 11.72
N VAL A 258 -27.82 9.18 12.24
CA VAL A 258 -27.61 7.96 11.45
C VAL A 258 -28.88 7.51 10.70
N ASN A 259 -30.06 7.60 11.33
CA ASN A 259 -31.31 7.22 10.66
C ASN A 259 -31.73 8.22 9.58
N SER A 260 -31.45 9.52 9.76
CA SER A 260 -31.66 10.54 8.73
C SER A 260 -30.71 10.35 7.55
N PHE A 261 -29.44 10.04 7.81
CA PHE A 261 -28.47 9.70 6.76
C PHE A 261 -28.88 8.47 5.95
N ARG A 262 -29.29 7.38 6.60
CA ARG A 262 -29.80 6.18 5.90
C ARG A 262 -31.08 6.44 5.11
N GLY A 263 -31.97 7.27 5.63
CA GLY A 263 -33.16 7.69 4.91
C GLY A 263 -32.80 8.46 3.64
N ALA A 264 -31.86 9.40 3.73
CA ALA A 264 -31.37 10.17 2.59
C ALA A 264 -30.62 9.29 1.58
N GLU A 265 -29.74 8.41 2.04
CA GLU A 265 -29.02 7.42 1.23
C GLU A 265 -30.00 6.54 0.43
N ALA A 266 -31.01 5.97 1.10
CA ALA A 266 -32.00 5.11 0.43
C ALA A 266 -32.79 5.86 -0.64
N HIS A 267 -33.19 7.11 -0.39
CA HIS A 267 -33.87 7.93 -1.41
C HIS A 267 -32.95 8.27 -2.58
N VAL A 268 -31.70 8.66 -2.30
CA VAL A 268 -30.73 9.00 -3.35
C VAL A 268 -30.44 7.77 -4.22
N VAL A 269 -30.13 6.62 -3.60
CA VAL A 269 -29.77 5.40 -4.32
C VAL A 269 -30.96 4.81 -5.08
N LYS A 270 -32.13 4.64 -4.43
CA LYS A 270 -33.29 3.99 -5.07
C LYS A 270 -34.06 4.92 -6.00
N ASP A 271 -34.37 6.14 -5.54
CA ASP A 271 -35.32 7.00 -6.28
C ASP A 271 -34.60 7.85 -7.33
N VAL A 272 -33.42 8.38 -7.01
CA VAL A 272 -32.66 9.20 -7.96
C VAL A 272 -31.79 8.33 -8.85
N LEU A 273 -30.78 7.66 -8.29
CA LEU A 273 -29.87 6.84 -9.10
C LEU A 273 -30.60 5.70 -9.80
N GLY A 274 -31.55 5.04 -9.14
CA GLY A 274 -32.36 3.97 -9.75
C GLY A 274 -33.14 4.45 -10.97
N ALA A 275 -33.82 5.60 -10.90
CA ALA A 275 -34.57 6.14 -12.04
C ALA A 275 -33.66 6.53 -13.21
N TRP A 276 -32.50 7.12 -12.93
CA TRP A 276 -31.51 7.47 -13.95
C TRP A 276 -30.91 6.21 -14.60
N TYR A 277 -30.50 5.24 -13.79
CA TYR A 277 -29.97 3.96 -14.24
C TYR A 277 -30.98 3.22 -15.12
N GLU A 278 -32.25 3.14 -14.71
CA GLU A 278 -33.30 2.47 -15.47
C GLU A 278 -33.53 3.14 -16.83
N ARG A 279 -33.55 4.48 -16.88
CA ARG A 279 -33.69 5.22 -18.13
C ARG A 279 -32.54 4.94 -19.09
N LEU A 280 -31.30 4.99 -18.59
CA LEU A 280 -30.11 4.72 -19.39
C LEU A 280 -30.07 3.25 -19.85
N LEU A 281 -30.44 2.31 -18.98
CA LEU A 281 -30.49 0.89 -19.32
C LEU A 281 -31.53 0.63 -20.43
N ARG A 282 -32.73 1.21 -20.32
CA ARG A 282 -33.77 1.10 -21.35
C ARG A 282 -33.30 1.67 -22.69
N LEU A 283 -32.62 2.82 -22.68
CA LEU A 283 -32.02 3.39 -23.89
C LEU A 283 -30.92 2.49 -24.47
N ALA A 284 -30.03 1.96 -23.63
CA ALA A 284 -28.95 1.09 -24.05
C ALA A 284 -29.46 -0.21 -24.70
N ILE A 285 -30.51 -0.80 -24.13
CA ILE A 285 -31.16 -2.00 -24.68
C ILE A 285 -31.89 -1.67 -25.99
N ALA A 286 -32.63 -0.55 -26.04
CA ALA A 286 -33.35 -0.12 -27.24
C ALA A 286 -32.41 0.14 -28.42
N TYR A 287 -31.26 0.77 -28.15
CA TYR A 287 -30.25 1.12 -29.14
C TYR A 287 -29.01 0.21 -29.05
N ARG A 288 -29.19 -1.09 -28.85
CA ARG A 288 -28.09 -2.07 -28.66
C ARG A 288 -26.99 -2.01 -29.73
N TYR A 289 -27.33 -1.77 -31.00
CA TYR A 289 -26.33 -1.66 -32.07
C TYR A 289 -25.51 -0.38 -31.97
N VAL A 290 -26.11 0.72 -31.49
CA VAL A 290 -25.40 1.98 -31.23
C VAL A 290 -24.43 1.80 -30.06
N VAL A 291 -24.85 1.10 -29.00
CA VAL A 291 -23.97 0.78 -27.87
C VAL A 291 -22.78 -0.06 -28.31
N ILE A 292 -23.02 -1.13 -29.08
CA ILE A 292 -21.94 -1.97 -29.62
C ILE A 292 -21.01 -1.15 -30.52
N ALA A 293 -21.57 -0.34 -31.43
CA ALA A 293 -20.78 0.53 -32.31
C ALA A 293 -19.95 1.54 -31.50
N ALA A 294 -20.49 2.12 -30.43
CA ALA A 294 -19.77 3.04 -29.55
C ALA A 294 -18.62 2.34 -28.82
N VAL A 295 -18.85 1.14 -28.28
CA VAL A 295 -17.79 0.34 -27.62
C VAL A 295 -16.68 -0.02 -28.60
N VAL A 296 -17.03 -0.50 -29.79
CA VAL A 296 -16.04 -0.84 -30.83
C VAL A 296 -15.29 0.41 -31.31
N SER A 297 -15.98 1.53 -31.51
CA SER A 297 -15.36 2.79 -31.90
C SER A 297 -14.40 3.31 -30.84
N LEU A 298 -14.77 3.24 -29.56
CA LEU A 298 -13.90 3.62 -28.45
C LEU A 298 -12.66 2.71 -28.37
N MET A 299 -12.83 1.40 -28.57
CA MET A 299 -11.74 0.45 -28.60
C MET A 299 -10.76 0.73 -29.76
N LEU A 300 -11.29 0.98 -30.96
CA LEU A 300 -10.48 1.35 -32.13
C LEU A 300 -9.76 2.68 -31.92
N LEU A 301 -10.41 3.65 -31.28
CA LEU A 301 -9.80 4.94 -30.94
C LEU A 301 -8.65 4.76 -29.94
N ALA A 302 -8.84 3.96 -28.89
CA ALA A 302 -7.80 3.66 -27.91
C ALA A 302 -6.57 2.97 -28.55
N VAL A 303 -6.81 1.94 -29.37
CA VAL A 303 -5.75 1.24 -30.11
C VAL A 303 -5.06 2.18 -31.10
N GLY A 304 -5.83 3.04 -31.77
CA GLY A 304 -5.33 4.05 -32.71
C GLY A 304 -4.47 5.12 -32.05
N LEU A 305 -4.80 5.57 -30.83
CA LEU A 305 -3.98 6.52 -30.06
C LEU A 305 -2.62 5.93 -29.66
N ILE A 306 -2.60 4.64 -29.28
CA ILE A 306 -1.37 3.94 -28.91
C ILE A 306 -0.49 3.74 -30.17
N HIS A 307 -1.05 3.20 -31.25
CA HIS A 307 -0.29 2.98 -32.50
C HIS A 307 0.09 4.29 -33.21
N GLY A 308 -0.71 5.34 -33.05
CA GLY A 308 -0.44 6.68 -33.58
C GLY A 308 0.67 7.43 -32.84
N GLY A 309 1.26 6.85 -31.80
CA GLY A 309 2.36 7.45 -31.05
C GLY A 309 1.94 8.61 -30.14
N HIS A 310 0.64 8.83 -29.94
CA HIS A 310 0.15 9.86 -29.02
C HIS A 310 0.33 9.47 -27.55
N VAL A 311 0.43 8.17 -27.26
CA VAL A 311 0.74 7.65 -25.93
C VAL A 311 2.20 7.17 -25.92
N PRO A 312 3.13 7.93 -25.31
CA PRO A 312 4.53 7.53 -25.26
C PRO A 312 4.71 6.31 -24.35
N PHE A 313 5.44 5.31 -24.83
CA PHE A 313 5.87 4.18 -24.00
C PHE A 313 7.13 4.58 -23.24
N VAL A 314 7.04 4.61 -21.90
CA VAL A 314 8.17 4.92 -21.01
C VAL A 314 8.36 3.73 -20.06
N LEU A 315 9.35 2.88 -20.36
CA LEU A 315 9.62 1.66 -19.58
C LEU A 315 10.12 1.97 -18.16
N ILE A 316 10.94 3.00 -18.01
CA ILE A 316 11.51 3.44 -16.74
C ILE A 316 11.26 4.94 -16.62
N GLN A 317 10.49 5.32 -15.60
CA GLN A 317 10.33 6.72 -15.23
C GLN A 317 11.64 7.21 -14.62
N LYS A 318 12.12 8.39 -15.04
CA LYS A 318 13.25 9.05 -14.39
C LYS A 318 12.81 9.44 -12.97
N MET A 319 13.49 8.92 -11.95
CA MET A 319 13.26 9.34 -10.57
C MET A 319 14.03 10.63 -10.31
N ASP A 320 13.46 11.50 -9.48
CA ASP A 320 14.20 12.66 -8.97
C ASP A 320 15.43 12.16 -8.20
N SER A 321 16.61 12.63 -8.61
CA SER A 321 17.89 12.27 -8.01
C SER A 321 18.37 13.41 -7.13
N GLU A 322 18.68 13.11 -5.87
CA GLU A 322 19.32 14.03 -4.94
C GLU A 322 20.85 14.07 -5.13
N THR A 323 21.37 13.34 -6.12
CA THR A 323 22.80 13.28 -6.45
C THR A 323 22.98 13.56 -7.94
N VAL A 324 23.91 14.47 -8.24
CA VAL A 324 24.34 14.76 -9.60
C VAL A 324 25.76 14.22 -9.77
N LEU A 325 25.97 13.46 -10.85
CA LEU A 325 27.26 12.89 -11.19
C LEU A 325 27.80 13.63 -12.42
N ALA A 326 28.98 14.23 -12.29
CA ALA A 326 29.62 14.99 -13.36
C ALA A 326 30.96 14.32 -13.70
N ASN A 327 31.12 13.94 -14.97
CA ASN A 327 32.37 13.37 -15.48
C ASN A 327 33.13 14.44 -16.26
N LEU A 328 34.41 14.63 -15.92
CA LEU A 328 35.31 15.54 -16.61
C LEU A 328 36.36 14.76 -17.40
N ASP A 329 36.22 14.75 -18.72
CA ASP A 329 37.14 14.08 -19.63
C ASP A 329 38.18 15.06 -20.17
N MET A 330 39.45 14.85 -19.81
CA MET A 330 40.57 15.64 -20.33
C MET A 330 41.22 14.95 -21.54
N PRO A 331 41.80 15.70 -22.50
CA PRO A 331 42.52 15.12 -23.63
C PRO A 331 43.63 14.16 -23.20
N ILE A 332 43.83 13.10 -24.00
CA ILE A 332 44.85 12.07 -23.73
C ILE A 332 46.23 12.71 -23.57
N GLY A 333 46.95 12.33 -22.52
CA GLY A 333 48.28 12.86 -22.20
C GLY A 333 48.28 14.08 -21.28
N THR A 334 47.12 14.56 -20.83
CA THR A 334 47.04 15.64 -19.84
C THR A 334 47.54 15.16 -18.47
N PRO A 335 48.48 15.87 -17.82
CA PRO A 335 48.94 15.53 -16.48
C PRO A 335 47.82 15.65 -15.45
N ALA A 336 47.80 14.75 -14.45
CA ALA A 336 46.78 14.75 -13.39
C ALA A 336 46.66 16.09 -12.64
N ALA A 337 47.75 16.84 -12.50
CA ALA A 337 47.75 18.17 -11.88
C ALA A 337 46.87 19.19 -12.64
N ARG A 338 46.87 19.13 -13.98
CA ARG A 338 46.01 19.99 -14.82
C ARG A 338 44.54 19.58 -14.74
N THR A 339 44.27 18.29 -14.61
CA THR A 339 42.92 17.79 -14.35
C THR A 339 42.41 18.26 -12.99
N LEU A 340 43.27 18.26 -11.96
CA LEU A 340 42.92 18.73 -10.62
C LEU A 340 42.57 20.24 -10.62
N GLU A 341 43.37 21.08 -11.28
CA GLU A 341 43.07 22.51 -11.46
C GLU A 341 41.70 22.74 -12.12
N ALA A 342 41.37 21.95 -13.15
CA ALA A 342 40.09 22.04 -13.84
C ALA A 342 38.91 21.61 -12.94
N ILE A 343 39.11 20.56 -12.12
CA ILE A 343 38.07 20.11 -11.18
C ILE A 343 37.86 21.14 -10.07
N GLU A 344 38.90 21.73 -9.50
CA GLU A 344 38.77 22.77 -8.46
C GLU A 344 37.93 23.96 -8.94
N GLN A 345 38.04 24.36 -10.22
CA GLN A 345 37.19 25.41 -10.79
C GLN A 345 35.71 25.00 -10.82
N VAL A 346 35.43 23.74 -11.17
CA VAL A 346 34.06 23.21 -11.18
C VAL A 346 33.53 23.10 -9.75
N GLU A 347 34.33 22.59 -8.80
CA GLU A 347 33.94 22.51 -7.39
C GLU A 347 33.58 23.89 -6.83
N HIS A 348 34.41 24.90 -7.10
CA HIS A 348 34.13 26.26 -6.63
C HIS A 348 32.82 26.82 -7.17
N ALA A 349 32.54 26.61 -8.46
CA ALA A 349 31.29 27.07 -9.08
C ALA A 349 30.06 26.32 -8.52
N VAL A 350 30.21 25.04 -8.19
CA VAL A 350 29.11 24.22 -7.64
C VAL A 350 28.87 24.54 -6.16
N LEU A 351 29.90 24.87 -5.38
CA LEU A 351 29.76 25.27 -3.97
C LEU A 351 29.06 26.63 -3.77
N GLU A 352 28.92 27.44 -4.82
CA GLU A 352 28.13 28.68 -4.77
C GLU A 352 26.62 28.42 -4.71
N ASP A 353 26.16 27.22 -5.08
CA ASP A 353 24.76 26.84 -5.03
C ASP A 353 24.35 26.43 -3.59
N PRO A 354 23.38 27.11 -2.96
CA PRO A 354 22.94 26.81 -1.60
C PRO A 354 22.29 25.42 -1.44
N ASP A 355 21.87 24.78 -2.54
CA ASP A 355 21.26 23.44 -2.49
C ASP A 355 22.31 22.32 -2.41
N VAL A 356 23.61 22.62 -2.62
CA VAL A 356 24.70 21.65 -2.57
C VAL A 356 25.20 21.45 -1.14
N GLN A 357 24.93 20.27 -0.58
CA GLN A 357 25.34 19.93 0.80
C GLN A 357 26.77 19.38 0.89
N SER A 358 27.21 18.62 -0.11
CA SER A 358 28.54 18.02 -0.14
C SER A 358 28.98 17.70 -1.57
N ILE A 359 30.27 17.80 -1.81
CA ILE A 359 30.92 17.41 -3.05
C ILE A 359 31.96 16.35 -2.73
N TRP A 360 32.04 15.35 -3.60
CA TRP A 360 33.10 14.36 -3.54
C TRP A 360 33.69 14.16 -4.93
N THR A 361 35.01 14.26 -5.00
CA THR A 361 35.76 14.23 -6.24
C THR A 361 36.76 13.09 -6.20
N VAL A 362 36.86 12.36 -7.32
CA VAL A 362 37.90 11.37 -7.54
C VAL A 362 38.65 11.71 -8.81
N VAL A 363 39.96 11.85 -8.70
CA VAL A 363 40.82 12.16 -9.84
C VAL A 363 41.51 10.88 -10.31
N GLY A 364 41.45 10.63 -11.62
CA GLY A 364 42.11 9.48 -12.24
C GLY A 364 41.33 8.16 -12.16
N ALA A 365 40.06 8.22 -11.74
CA ALA A 365 39.12 7.10 -11.85
C ALA A 365 37.92 7.53 -12.67
N GLN A 366 37.46 6.64 -13.55
CA GLN A 366 36.18 6.78 -14.23
C GLN A 366 35.16 5.94 -13.46
N LEU A 367 34.12 6.60 -12.95
CA LEU A 367 32.98 5.92 -12.36
C LEU A 367 32.01 5.60 -13.51
N ASP A 368 32.06 4.38 -14.02
CA ASP A 368 31.03 3.88 -14.92
C ASP A 368 29.74 3.68 -14.11
N ALA A 369 28.73 4.48 -14.41
CA ALA A 369 27.39 4.38 -13.85
C ALA A 369 26.53 3.48 -14.76
N ASP A 370 26.72 2.17 -14.66
CA ASP A 370 25.84 1.16 -15.29
C ASP A 370 24.77 0.63 -14.31
#